data_AF-A0A2D6XHN7-F1
#
_entry.id   AF-A0A2D6XHN7-F1
#
_cell.length_a   1.000
_cell.length_b   1.000
_cell.length_c   1.000
_cell.angle_alpha   90.00
_cell.angle_beta   90.00
_cell.angle_gamma   90.00
#
_symmetry.space_group_name_H-M   'P 1'
#
loop_
_entity.id
_entity.type
_entity.pdbx_description
1 polymer ?
#
loop_
_entity_poly.entity_id
_entity_poly.type
_entity_poly.pdbx_seq_one_letter_code
_entity_poly.pdbx_strand_id
1 'polypeptide(L)'
;MTVAYKVKINGKVHDVSFVDGKKVYDPPLDSSTKKRDKERFNDMVESGQAFGCVTDSTFMAGVGTLDKQFEGDEVALDRIVETAKQKGYTPMPGDFYQPGLADYEGDPKAFVKSRADVRERCIERGVPCEGSVKVGEEEVPAQPERVIKKRVKLAKDIVARKLAQAKKRNPDLNVAQTRSEIIEKHGNNKHLD
;
A
#
# COMPACT_ATOMS: atom_id res chain seq x y z
N MET A 1 -11.47 -43.76 -3.96
CA MET A 1 -10.63 -42.96 -3.05
C MET A 1 -11.54 -42.26 -2.07
N THR A 2 -11.37 -42.52 -0.77
CA THR A 2 -12.14 -41.82 0.26
C THR A 2 -11.50 -40.45 0.48
N VAL A 3 -12.25 -39.38 0.23
CA VAL A 3 -11.80 -38.01 0.55
C VAL A 3 -11.76 -37.87 2.06
N ALA A 4 -10.58 -37.57 2.61
CA ALA A 4 -10.41 -37.38 4.05
C ALA A 4 -10.90 -35.99 4.47
N TYR A 5 -10.51 -34.95 3.73
CA TYR A 5 -10.93 -33.57 3.96
C TYR A 5 -10.69 -32.70 2.72
N LYS A 6 -11.31 -31.53 2.68
CA LYS A 6 -11.09 -30.50 1.65
C LYS A 6 -10.24 -29.37 2.21
N VAL A 7 -9.30 -28.87 1.41
CA VAL A 7 -8.44 -27.72 1.78
C VAL A 7 -8.40 -26.70 0.66
N LYS A 8 -8.42 -25.41 0.99
CA LYS A 8 -8.25 -24.33 0.00
C LYS A 8 -6.80 -23.85 0.01
N ILE A 9 -6.08 -24.04 -1.09
CA ILE A 9 -4.66 -23.64 -1.24
C ILE A 9 -4.57 -22.73 -2.47
N ASN A 10 -3.98 -21.54 -2.30
CA ASN A 10 -3.84 -20.52 -3.37
C ASN A 10 -5.16 -20.25 -4.13
N GLY A 11 -6.29 -20.23 -3.42
CA GLY A 11 -7.61 -19.97 -4.03
C GLY A 11 -8.33 -21.19 -4.62
N LYS A 12 -7.64 -22.32 -4.82
CA LYS A 12 -8.23 -23.56 -5.35
C LYS A 12 -8.58 -24.53 -4.24
N VAL A 13 -9.72 -25.21 -4.37
CA VAL A 13 -10.14 -26.26 -3.44
C VAL A 13 -9.56 -27.59 -3.89
N HIS A 14 -8.90 -28.28 -2.97
CA HIS A 14 -8.29 -29.58 -3.19
C HIS A 14 -8.95 -30.63 -2.30
N ASP A 15 -9.31 -31.75 -2.89
CA ASP A 15 -9.72 -32.94 -2.17
C ASP A 15 -8.47 -33.72 -1.76
N VAL A 16 -8.31 -33.90 -0.45
CA VAL A 16 -7.14 -34.59 0.12
C VAL A 16 -7.54 -36.01 0.46
N SER A 17 -6.78 -36.96 -0.07
CA SER A 17 -6.89 -38.38 0.27
C SER A 17 -5.54 -38.92 0.74
N PHE A 18 -5.56 -40.02 1.47
CA PHE A 18 -4.35 -40.71 1.90
C PHE A 18 -4.21 -42.01 1.12
N VAL A 19 -3.09 -42.16 0.41
CA VAL A 19 -2.72 -43.39 -0.29
C VAL A 19 -1.32 -43.76 0.21
N ASP A 20 -1.17 -44.95 0.78
CA ASP A 20 0.09 -45.46 1.34
C ASP A 20 0.76 -44.50 2.34
N GLY A 21 -0.06 -43.85 3.19
CA GLY A 21 0.41 -42.87 4.18
C GLY A 21 0.84 -41.51 3.60
N LYS A 22 0.73 -41.32 2.27
CA LYS A 22 1.04 -40.05 1.59
C LYS A 22 -0.24 -39.29 1.26
N LYS A 23 -0.19 -37.96 1.44
CA LYS A 23 -1.27 -37.06 1.04
C LYS A 23 -1.28 -36.93 -0.49
N VAL A 24 -2.41 -37.27 -1.09
CA VAL A 24 -2.70 -37.07 -2.52
C VAL A 24 -3.73 -35.95 -2.62
N TYR A 25 -3.44 -34.96 -3.48
CA TYR A 25 -4.27 -33.79 -3.71
C TYR A 25 -4.92 -33.89 -5.09
N ASP A 26 -6.23 -33.66 -5.16
CA ASP A 26 -6.98 -33.54 -6.41
C ASP A 26 -7.73 -32.19 -6.46
N PRO A 27 -7.36 -31.25 -7.34
CA PRO A 27 -6.29 -31.33 -8.34
C PRO A 27 -4.89 -31.37 -7.72
N PRO A 28 -3.87 -31.88 -8.44
CA PRO A 28 -2.50 -31.95 -7.91
C PRO A 28 -1.94 -30.55 -7.64
N LEU A 29 -1.21 -30.42 -6.52
CA LEU A 29 -0.46 -29.20 -6.22
C LEU A 29 0.60 -28.96 -7.31
N ASP A 30 0.76 -27.69 -7.67
CA ASP A 30 1.80 -27.26 -8.59
C ASP A 30 3.20 -27.50 -7.99
N SER A 31 4.20 -27.63 -8.87
CA SER A 31 5.58 -27.93 -8.47
C SER A 31 6.19 -26.86 -7.58
N SER A 32 5.81 -25.59 -7.74
CA SER A 32 6.31 -24.49 -6.93
C SER A 32 5.77 -24.53 -5.50
N THR A 33 4.48 -24.84 -5.33
CA THR A 33 3.86 -25.02 -4.01
C THR A 33 4.46 -26.21 -3.29
N LYS A 34 4.66 -27.34 -3.97
CA LYS A 34 5.32 -28.52 -3.39
C LYS A 34 6.75 -28.22 -2.91
N LYS A 35 7.52 -27.47 -3.71
CA LYS A 35 8.89 -27.07 -3.35
C LYS A 35 8.89 -26.16 -2.12
N ARG A 36 8.06 -25.12 -2.13
CA ARG A 36 7.93 -24.16 -1.03
C ARG A 36 7.50 -24.82 0.28
N ASP A 37 6.54 -25.74 0.23
CA ASP A 37 6.07 -26.45 1.42
C ASP A 37 7.16 -27.37 2.00
N LYS A 38 7.96 -28.00 1.13
CA LYS A 38 9.11 -28.81 1.55
C LYS A 38 10.20 -27.96 2.21
N GLU A 39 10.55 -26.82 1.62
CA GLU A 39 11.51 -25.86 2.18
C GLU A 39 11.05 -25.36 3.55
N ARG A 40 9.81 -24.89 3.66
CA ARG A 40 9.23 -24.43 4.94
C ARG A 40 9.20 -25.52 6.01
N PHE A 41 8.91 -26.76 5.62
CA PHE A 41 8.93 -27.87 6.55
C PHE A 41 10.34 -28.18 7.04
N ASN A 42 11.33 -28.15 6.16
CA ASN A 42 12.73 -28.32 6.54
C ASN A 42 13.19 -27.21 7.49
N ASP A 43 12.91 -25.94 7.18
CA ASP A 43 13.23 -24.81 8.04
C ASP A 43 12.61 -24.97 9.44
N MET A 44 11.37 -25.46 9.53
CA MET A 44 10.68 -25.73 10.79
C MET A 44 11.37 -26.85 11.60
N VAL A 45 11.79 -27.92 10.92
CA VAL A 45 12.52 -29.03 11.55
C VAL A 45 13.90 -28.58 12.03
N GLU A 46 14.60 -27.78 11.23
CA GLU A 46 15.95 -27.29 11.54
C GLU A 46 15.96 -26.24 12.65
N SER A 47 15.02 -25.30 12.63
CA SER A 47 14.91 -24.24 13.65
C SER A 47 14.24 -24.68 14.95
N GLY A 48 13.48 -25.79 14.92
CA GLY A 48 12.63 -26.21 16.02
C GLY A 48 11.49 -25.22 16.33
N GLN A 49 11.26 -24.23 15.45
CA GLN A 49 10.22 -23.22 15.59
C GLN A 49 9.12 -23.47 14.57
N ALA A 50 7.88 -23.47 15.03
CA ALA A 50 6.73 -23.47 14.13
C ALA A 50 6.79 -22.24 13.22
N PHE A 51 6.39 -22.42 11.95
CA PHE A 51 6.35 -21.31 11.01
C PHE A 51 5.44 -20.19 11.55
N GLY A 52 5.95 -18.95 11.54
CA GLY A 52 5.19 -17.81 12.04
C GLY A 52 3.89 -17.62 11.28
N CYS A 53 2.75 -17.65 11.99
CA CYS A 53 1.50 -17.16 11.43
C CYS A 53 1.54 -15.64 11.42
N VAL A 54 1.21 -15.02 10.28
CA VAL A 54 1.08 -13.56 10.20
C VAL A 54 -0.24 -13.17 10.87
N THR A 55 -0.18 -13.01 12.19
CA THR A 55 -1.26 -12.44 13.01
C THR A 55 -1.19 -10.91 12.98
N ASP A 56 -2.25 -10.24 13.40
CA ASP A 56 -2.23 -8.77 13.55
C ASP A 56 -1.11 -8.32 14.49
N SER A 57 -0.79 -9.11 15.51
CA SER A 57 0.34 -8.82 16.40
C SER A 57 1.68 -8.82 15.66
N THR A 58 1.94 -9.80 14.79
CA THR A 58 3.17 -9.82 13.97
C THR A 58 3.18 -8.76 12.87
N PHE A 59 2.00 -8.37 12.38
CA PHE A 59 1.87 -7.29 11.39
C PHE A 59 2.19 -5.92 12.02
N MET A 60 1.70 -5.67 13.23
CA MET A 60 1.95 -4.42 13.97
C MET A 60 3.29 -4.41 14.72
N ALA A 61 3.91 -5.57 14.97
CA ALA A 61 5.14 -5.69 15.75
C ALA A 61 6.32 -4.87 15.18
N GLY A 62 6.37 -4.66 13.86
CA GLY A 62 7.40 -3.85 13.20
C GLY A 62 7.06 -2.37 13.04
N VAL A 63 5.83 -1.97 13.36
CA VAL A 63 5.30 -0.62 13.09
C VAL A 63 5.55 0.33 14.26
N GLY A 64 5.53 -0.18 15.49
CA GLY A 64 5.75 0.62 16.70
C GLY A 64 4.53 1.44 17.14
N THR A 65 4.74 2.36 18.07
CA THR A 65 3.73 3.34 18.48
C THR A 65 3.69 4.51 17.50
N LEU A 66 2.62 5.28 17.53
CA LEU A 66 2.49 6.49 16.71
C LEU A 66 3.71 7.42 16.86
N ASP A 67 4.20 7.58 18.09
CA ASP A 67 5.37 8.44 18.38
C ASP A 67 6.64 7.91 17.70
N LYS A 68 6.84 6.59 17.70
CA LYS A 68 7.98 5.95 17.03
C LYS A 68 7.91 6.07 15.52
N GLN A 69 6.71 6.10 14.95
CA GLN A 69 6.53 6.28 13.51
C GLN A 69 7.07 7.65 13.04
N PHE A 70 6.98 8.67 13.89
CA PHE A 70 7.39 10.04 13.60
C PHE A 70 8.63 10.46 14.40
N GLU A 71 9.45 9.50 14.85
CA GLU A 71 10.69 9.81 15.57
C GLU A 71 11.61 10.68 14.70
N GLY A 72 11.93 11.89 15.18
CA GLY A 72 12.72 12.89 14.44
C GLY A 72 11.90 13.85 13.56
N ASP A 73 10.57 13.73 13.53
CA ASP A 73 9.65 14.72 12.93
C ASP A 73 8.40 14.90 13.83
N GLU A 74 8.64 15.34 15.06
CA GLU A 74 7.59 15.53 16.06
C GLU A 74 6.60 16.62 15.64
N VAL A 75 7.05 17.59 14.84
CA VAL A 75 6.20 18.68 14.31
C VAL A 75 5.15 18.14 13.35
N ALA A 76 5.50 17.17 12.50
CA ALA A 76 4.51 16.51 11.63
C ALA A 76 3.49 15.70 12.45
N LEU A 77 3.96 15.00 13.49
CA LEU A 77 3.08 14.25 14.39
C LEU A 77 2.07 15.17 15.07
N ASP A 78 2.52 16.28 15.65
CA ASP A 78 1.65 17.24 16.32
C ASP A 78 0.57 17.79 15.37
N ARG A 79 0.95 18.17 14.14
CA ARG A 79 0.01 18.65 13.12
C ARG A 79 -1.03 17.59 12.74
N ILE A 80 -0.60 16.34 12.57
CA ILE A 80 -1.46 15.20 12.24
C ILE A 80 -2.46 14.95 13.39
N VAL A 81 -1.98 14.93 14.63
CA VAL A 81 -2.79 14.68 15.83
C VAL A 81 -3.78 15.83 16.07
N GLU A 82 -3.35 17.09 15.94
CA GLU A 82 -4.22 18.25 16.06
C GLU A 82 -5.32 18.24 15.00
N THR A 83 -4.97 17.96 13.75
CA THR A 83 -5.95 17.92 12.66
C THR A 83 -6.97 16.81 12.88
N ALA A 84 -6.53 15.63 13.32
CA ALA A 84 -7.42 14.52 13.66
C ALA A 84 -8.38 14.91 14.79
N LYS A 85 -7.88 15.55 15.85
CA LYS A 85 -8.69 16.04 16.99
C LYS A 85 -9.73 17.06 16.55
N GLN A 86 -9.36 18.00 15.68
CA GLN A 86 -10.30 18.97 15.09
C GLN A 86 -11.42 18.29 14.29
N LYS A 87 -11.16 17.09 13.76
CA LYS A 87 -12.13 16.26 13.03
C LYS A 87 -12.88 15.26 13.93
N GLY A 88 -12.74 15.39 15.24
CA GLY A 88 -13.48 14.61 16.23
C GLY A 88 -12.88 13.24 16.54
N TYR A 89 -11.63 12.99 16.14
CA TYR A 89 -10.92 11.76 16.46
C TYR A 89 -9.67 12.05 17.27
N THR A 90 -9.46 11.34 18.38
CA THR A 90 -8.24 11.47 19.19
C THR A 90 -7.37 10.24 18.96
N PRO A 91 -6.22 10.37 18.26
CA PRO A 91 -5.29 9.27 18.09
C PRO A 91 -4.79 8.74 19.43
N MET A 92 -4.73 7.43 19.54
CA MET A 92 -4.20 6.68 20.69
C MET A 92 -2.74 6.27 20.41
N PRO A 93 -1.91 6.05 21.44
CA PRO A 93 -0.50 5.66 21.25
C PRO A 93 -0.29 4.38 20.43
N GLY A 94 -1.26 3.46 20.46
CA GLY A 94 -1.23 2.22 19.69
C GLY A 94 -1.82 2.31 18.28
N ASP A 95 -2.28 3.50 17.86
CA ASP A 95 -2.72 3.71 16.49
C ASP A 95 -1.52 3.84 15.57
N PHE A 96 -1.65 3.32 14.36
CA PHE A 96 -0.70 3.55 13.28
C PHE A 96 -1.32 4.50 12.25
N TYR A 97 -0.60 5.54 11.87
CA TYR A 97 -1.07 6.45 10.82
C TYR A 97 -0.59 5.95 9.46
N GLN A 98 -1.49 5.59 8.55
CA GLN A 98 -1.13 5.16 7.20
C GLN A 98 -1.41 6.27 6.18
N PRO A 99 -0.41 7.07 5.75
CA PRO A 99 -0.64 8.24 4.90
C PRO A 99 -1.30 7.89 3.55
N GLY A 100 -1.04 6.69 3.03
CA GLY A 100 -1.68 6.20 1.80
C GLY A 100 -3.20 6.05 1.90
N LEU A 101 -3.75 5.92 3.11
CA LEU A 101 -5.19 5.86 3.38
C LEU A 101 -5.82 7.24 3.61
N ALA A 102 -5.02 8.28 3.76
CA ALA A 102 -5.49 9.61 4.09
C ALA A 102 -6.02 10.37 2.85
N ASP A 103 -7.12 11.10 2.99
CA ASP A 103 -7.54 12.11 2.01
C ASP A 103 -6.82 13.45 2.24
N TYR A 104 -6.42 13.71 3.48
CA TYR A 104 -5.67 14.89 3.91
C TYR A 104 -4.79 14.55 5.13
N GLU A 105 -3.79 15.38 5.40
CA GLU A 105 -2.92 15.20 6.57
C GLU A 105 -3.73 15.19 7.87
N GLY A 106 -3.56 14.17 8.72
CA GLY A 106 -4.36 14.00 9.94
C GLY A 106 -5.79 13.47 9.73
N ASP A 107 -6.12 12.94 8.56
CA ASP A 107 -7.41 12.28 8.33
C ASP A 107 -7.66 11.15 9.35
N PRO A 108 -8.73 11.21 10.16
CA PRO A 108 -9.11 10.16 11.11
C PRO A 108 -9.18 8.76 10.51
N LYS A 109 -9.52 8.63 9.24
CA LYS A 109 -9.65 7.32 8.57
C LYS A 109 -8.31 6.64 8.29
N ALA A 110 -7.22 7.39 8.33
CA ALA A 110 -5.88 6.87 8.11
C ALA A 110 -5.24 6.29 9.38
N PHE A 111 -5.85 6.47 10.55
CA PHE A 111 -5.42 5.82 11.79
C PHE A 111 -6.02 4.41 11.85
N VAL A 112 -5.15 3.40 11.87
CA VAL A 112 -5.51 1.99 11.82
C VAL A 112 -4.91 1.22 13.00
N LYS A 113 -5.61 0.20 13.47
CA LYS A 113 -5.22 -0.68 14.58
C LYS A 113 -5.00 -2.12 14.15
N SER A 114 -5.52 -2.50 12.98
CA SER A 114 -5.43 -3.87 12.47
C SER A 114 -5.27 -3.92 10.94
N ARG A 115 -4.96 -5.12 10.42
CA ARG A 115 -5.02 -5.38 8.97
C ARG A 115 -6.44 -5.28 8.42
N ALA A 116 -7.43 -5.62 9.24
CA ALA A 116 -8.83 -5.54 8.86
C ALA A 116 -9.24 -4.09 8.61
N ASP A 117 -8.78 -3.16 9.44
CA ASP A 117 -9.05 -1.73 9.28
C ASP A 117 -8.47 -1.22 7.96
N VAL A 118 -7.23 -1.58 7.64
CA VAL A 118 -6.59 -1.20 6.36
C VAL A 118 -7.42 -1.74 5.18
N ARG A 119 -7.86 -3.00 5.24
CA ARG A 119 -8.70 -3.61 4.19
C ARG A 119 -10.03 -2.88 4.04
N GLU A 120 -10.71 -2.62 5.15
CA GLU A 120 -11.99 -1.90 5.16
C GLU A 120 -11.84 -0.51 4.54
N ARG A 121 -10.79 0.24 4.90
CA ARG A 121 -10.51 1.56 4.33
C ARG A 121 -10.19 1.50 2.83
N CYS A 122 -9.43 0.50 2.38
CA CYS A 122 -9.19 0.29 0.95
C CYS A 122 -10.49 0.03 0.18
N ILE A 123 -11.39 -0.79 0.73
CA ILE A 123 -12.71 -1.06 0.15
C ILE A 123 -13.56 0.21 0.15
N GLU A 124 -13.70 0.91 1.28
CA GLU A 124 -14.48 2.15 1.37
C GLU A 124 -14.00 3.21 0.36
N ARG A 125 -12.69 3.32 0.17
CA ARG A 125 -12.09 4.29 -0.76
C ARG A 125 -12.15 3.85 -2.21
N GLY A 126 -12.51 2.60 -2.51
CA GLY A 126 -12.49 2.10 -3.88
C GLY A 126 -11.06 1.88 -4.41
N VAL A 127 -10.07 1.61 -3.55
CA VAL A 127 -8.65 1.54 -3.92
C VAL A 127 -8.13 0.12 -3.72
N PRO A 128 -7.67 -0.59 -4.77
CA PRO A 128 -7.05 -1.89 -4.61
C PRO A 128 -5.73 -1.76 -3.83
N CYS A 129 -5.38 -2.80 -3.08
CA CYS A 129 -4.17 -2.81 -2.26
C CYS A 129 -3.45 -4.14 -2.43
N GLU A 130 -2.12 -4.07 -2.56
CA GLU A 130 -1.23 -5.21 -2.65
C GLU A 130 -0.19 -5.18 -1.53
N GLY A 131 0.29 -6.36 -1.12
CA GLY A 131 1.27 -6.53 -0.04
C GLY A 131 0.71 -7.33 1.13
N SER A 132 0.98 -6.87 2.35
CA SER A 132 0.55 -7.52 3.60
C SER A 132 -0.98 -7.53 3.78
N VAL A 133 -1.67 -6.59 3.14
CA VAL A 133 -3.13 -6.58 2.99
C VAL A 133 -3.43 -6.65 1.50
N LYS A 134 -4.31 -7.57 1.10
CA LYS A 134 -4.69 -7.77 -0.29
C LYS A 134 -6.16 -7.44 -0.47
N VAL A 135 -6.45 -6.50 -1.37
CA VAL A 135 -7.80 -6.13 -1.80
C VAL A 135 -7.79 -6.06 -3.32
N GLY A 136 -8.52 -6.96 -3.97
CA GLY A 136 -8.60 -6.99 -5.44
C GLY A 136 -9.50 -5.89 -6.01
N GLU A 137 -9.33 -5.58 -7.30
CA GLU A 137 -10.18 -4.61 -8.03
C GLU A 137 -11.66 -5.01 -8.02
N GLU A 138 -11.95 -6.31 -7.99
CA GLU A 138 -13.32 -6.84 -7.93
C GLU A 138 -14.01 -6.61 -6.57
N GLU A 139 -13.23 -6.41 -5.50
CA GLU A 139 -13.74 -6.23 -4.13
C GLU A 139 -14.03 -4.77 -3.80
N VAL A 140 -13.56 -3.83 -4.63
CA VAL A 140 -13.71 -2.40 -4.38
C VAL A 140 -14.88 -1.83 -5.19
N PRO A 141 -15.71 -0.94 -4.61
CA PRO A 141 -16.74 -0.27 -5.36
C PRO A 141 -16.09 0.53 -6.50
N ALA A 142 -16.69 0.45 -7.69
CA ALA A 142 -16.27 1.25 -8.84
C ALA A 142 -16.25 2.71 -8.42
N GLN A 143 -15.07 3.33 -8.39
CA GLN A 143 -15.00 4.74 -8.08
C GLN A 143 -15.75 5.51 -9.17
N PRO A 144 -16.55 6.53 -8.83
CA PRO A 144 -17.03 7.46 -9.84
C PRO A 144 -15.79 7.96 -10.58
N GLU A 145 -15.81 7.90 -11.92
CA GLU A 145 -14.68 8.35 -12.74
C GLU A 145 -14.17 9.66 -12.14
N ARG A 146 -12.95 9.64 -11.56
CA ARG A 146 -12.32 10.86 -11.09
C ARG A 146 -12.32 11.75 -12.32
N VAL A 147 -13.19 12.77 -12.34
CA VAL A 147 -13.22 13.74 -13.42
C VAL A 147 -11.83 14.34 -13.43
N ILE A 148 -10.98 13.82 -14.31
CA ILE A 148 -9.64 14.34 -14.48
C ILE A 148 -9.89 15.74 -14.99
N LYS A 149 -9.85 16.73 -14.10
CA LYS A 149 -10.01 18.13 -14.45
C LYS A 149 -9.07 18.35 -15.62
N LYS A 150 -9.62 18.71 -16.78
CA LYS A 150 -8.87 18.86 -18.04
C LYS A 150 -7.57 19.60 -17.70
N ARG A 151 -6.43 18.96 -17.95
CA ARG A 151 -5.12 19.50 -17.58
C ARG A 151 -4.93 20.86 -18.26
N VAL A 152 -4.84 21.92 -17.46
CA VAL A 152 -4.82 23.32 -17.91
C VAL A 152 -3.40 23.76 -18.25
N LYS A 153 -3.24 24.67 -19.22
CA LYS A 153 -1.94 25.31 -19.52
C LYS A 153 -1.41 26.00 -18.26
N LEU A 154 -0.10 25.90 -18.01
CA LEU A 154 0.57 26.64 -16.94
C LEU A 154 0.41 28.15 -17.16
N ALA A 155 0.08 28.87 -16.09
CA ALA A 155 0.07 30.32 -16.10
C ALA A 155 1.49 30.89 -16.25
N LYS A 156 1.61 32.03 -16.95
CA LYS A 156 2.92 32.63 -17.34
C LYS A 156 3.78 32.99 -16.13
N ASP A 157 3.15 33.42 -15.04
CA ASP A 157 3.78 33.78 -13.77
C ASP A 157 4.42 32.57 -13.07
N ILE A 158 3.78 31.40 -13.09
CA ILE A 158 4.32 30.15 -12.53
C ILE A 158 5.59 29.74 -13.30
N VAL A 159 5.56 29.83 -14.63
CA VAL A 159 6.72 29.54 -15.48
C VAL A 159 7.87 30.52 -15.19
N ALA A 160 7.58 31.82 -15.07
CA ALA A 160 8.57 32.84 -14.75
C ALA A 160 9.23 32.59 -13.38
N ARG A 161 8.43 32.23 -12.37
CA ARG A 161 8.93 31.89 -11.02
C ARG A 161 9.87 30.68 -11.03
N LYS A 162 9.54 29.63 -11.80
CA LYS A 162 10.38 28.43 -11.93
C LYS A 162 11.67 28.72 -12.71
N LEU A 163 11.61 29.54 -13.75
CA LEU A 163 12.80 30.02 -14.46
C LEU A 163 13.74 30.80 -13.57
N ALA A 164 13.21 31.70 -12.72
CA ALA A 164 14.02 32.46 -11.78
C ALA A 164 14.72 31.54 -10.75
N GLN A 165 14.03 30.50 -10.28
CA GLN A 165 14.64 29.48 -9.40
C GLN A 165 15.74 28.69 -10.12
N ALA A 166 15.53 28.31 -11.38
CA ALA A 166 16.55 27.64 -12.19
C ALA A 166 17.78 28.56 -12.39
N LYS A 167 17.56 29.85 -12.66
CA LYS A 167 18.64 30.84 -12.86
C LYS A 167 19.44 31.15 -11.61
N LYS A 168 18.79 31.10 -10.45
CA LYS A 168 19.51 31.22 -9.17
C LYS A 168 20.43 30.01 -8.92
N ARG A 169 20.07 28.82 -9.42
CA ARG A 169 20.87 27.59 -9.26
C ARG A 169 21.95 27.44 -10.32
N ASN A 170 21.71 27.95 -11.53
CA ASN A 170 22.66 27.94 -12.63
C ASN A 170 22.54 29.26 -13.43
N PRO A 171 23.42 30.25 -13.21
CA PRO A 171 23.34 31.56 -13.86
C PRO A 171 23.45 31.51 -15.39
N ASP A 172 24.15 30.51 -15.93
CA ASP A 172 24.48 30.38 -17.36
C ASP A 172 23.47 29.52 -18.13
N LEU A 173 22.30 29.23 -17.54
CA LEU A 173 21.31 28.38 -18.20
C LEU A 173 20.75 29.00 -19.50
N ASN A 174 20.42 28.14 -20.45
CA ASN A 174 19.68 28.54 -21.63
C ASN A 174 18.20 28.74 -21.28
N VAL A 175 17.78 30.01 -21.15
CA VAL A 175 16.43 30.40 -20.74
C VAL A 175 15.35 29.81 -21.65
N ALA A 176 15.60 29.69 -22.96
CA ALA A 176 14.60 29.17 -23.90
C ALA A 176 14.40 27.66 -23.73
N GLN A 177 15.49 26.89 -23.60
CA GLN A 177 15.42 25.45 -23.38
C GLN A 177 14.78 25.12 -22.02
N THR A 178 15.23 25.76 -20.94
CA THR A 178 14.68 25.51 -19.61
C THR A 178 13.22 25.95 -19.48
N ARG A 179 12.78 26.98 -20.21
CA ARG A 179 11.36 27.34 -20.29
C ARG A 179 10.54 26.21 -20.89
N SER A 180 11.00 25.63 -22.00
CA SER A 180 10.35 24.49 -22.64
C SER A 180 10.33 23.26 -21.73
N GLU A 181 11.44 22.94 -21.06
CA GLU A 181 11.52 21.85 -20.08
C GLU A 181 10.58 22.05 -18.90
N ILE A 182 10.43 23.28 -18.38
CA ILE A 182 9.48 23.58 -17.31
C ILE A 182 8.04 23.38 -17.80
N ILE A 183 7.74 23.82 -19.02
CA ILE A 183 6.41 23.65 -19.63
C ILE A 183 6.17 22.18 -20.01
N GLU A 184 7.17 21.39 -20.32
CA GLU A 184 7.03 19.97 -20.65
C GLU A 184 6.91 19.11 -19.38
N LYS A 185 7.74 19.40 -18.39
CA LYS A 185 7.78 18.68 -17.11
C LYS A 185 6.60 19.01 -16.20
N HIS A 186 6.13 20.25 -16.25
CA HIS A 186 5.07 20.74 -15.36
C HIS A 186 3.83 21.25 -16.10
N GLY A 187 3.93 21.50 -17.40
CA GLY A 187 2.80 21.82 -18.27
C GLY A 187 2.46 20.62 -19.14
N ASN A 188 1.27 20.65 -19.70
CA ASN A 188 0.71 19.49 -20.37
C ASN A 188 1.12 19.52 -21.86
N ASN A 189 2.19 18.83 -22.25
CA ASN A 189 2.44 18.53 -23.66
C ASN A 189 1.51 17.37 -24.08
N LYS A 190 0.36 17.71 -24.67
CA LYS A 190 -0.14 16.92 -25.79
C LYS A 190 0.20 17.69 -27.06
N HIS A 191 1.11 17.13 -27.85
CA HIS A 191 0.91 17.12 -29.29
C HIS A 191 -0.51 16.60 -29.53
N LEU A 192 -1.41 17.50 -29.91
CA LEU A 192 -2.67 17.17 -30.54
C LEU A 192 -2.40 17.44 -32.01
N ASP A 193 -2.30 16.35 -32.78
CA ASP A 193 -2.69 16.36 -34.19
C ASP A 193 -4.15 16.80 -34.32
#